data_AF-A0A151RSH1-F1
#
_entry.id   AF-A0A151RSH1-F1
#
_cell.length_a   1.000
_cell.length_b   1.000
_cell.length_c   1.000
_cell.angle_alpha   90.00
_cell.angle_beta   90.00
_cell.angle_gamma   90.00
#
_symmetry.space_group_name_H-M   'P 1'
#
loop_
_entity.id
_entity.type
_entity.pdbx_description
1 polymer ?
#
loop_
_entity_poly.entity_id
_entity_poly.type
_entity_poly.pdbx_seq_one_letter_code
_entity_poly.pdbx_strand_id
1 'polypeptide(L)'
;NGIMHDLTTPYTPQHNGITERRNRIVLDMARSVLKYKGLPHYFWGEIVSTTTYLLNKCPTKRLKTNLLDEFWSRKKPLVSHLKVFGYVYFKHILEARRKKLCGKSVPMILVGYHVIGAYTLYNPQN
;
A
#
# COMPACT_ATOMS: atom_id res chain seq x y z
N ASN A 1 5.53 12.61 -27.20
CA ASN A 1 5.28 12.85 -25.76
C ASN A 1 5.24 14.35 -25.50
N GLY A 2 4.05 14.96 -25.59
CA GLY A 2 3.81 16.40 -25.38
C GLY A 2 3.49 16.72 -23.92
N ILE A 3 4.41 16.41 -23.01
CA ILE A 3 4.25 16.73 -21.58
C ILE A 3 4.83 18.13 -21.37
N MET A 4 3.98 19.07 -20.96
CA MET A 4 4.43 20.39 -20.51
C MET A 4 4.87 20.29 -19.05
N HIS A 5 6.12 20.65 -18.77
CA HIS A 5 6.68 20.60 -17.43
C HIS A 5 6.70 22.01 -16.83
N ASP A 6 5.67 22.32 -16.05
CA ASP A 6 5.59 23.58 -15.33
C ASP A 6 6.44 23.51 -14.06
N LEU A 7 7.54 24.26 -14.04
CA LEU A 7 8.41 24.39 -12.88
C LEU A 7 7.79 25.37 -11.88
N THR A 8 7.70 24.97 -10.61
CA THR A 8 7.37 25.91 -9.54
C THR A 8 8.55 26.82 -9.26
N THR A 9 8.29 28.12 -9.13
CA THR A 9 9.28 29.11 -8.70
C THR A 9 9.89 28.75 -7.35
N PRO A 10 11.21 28.96 -7.15
CA PRO A 10 11.83 28.85 -5.84
C PRO A 10 11.07 29.72 -4.81
N TYR A 11 10.93 29.23 -3.58
CA TYR A 11 10.29 29.94 -2.46
C TYR A 11 8.78 30.23 -2.59
N THR A 12 8.04 29.55 -3.47
CA THR A 12 6.55 29.58 -3.49
C THR A 12 5.94 28.28 -2.97
N PRO A 13 5.99 28.00 -1.65
CA PRO A 13 5.43 26.76 -1.06
C PRO A 13 3.91 26.65 -1.24
N GLN A 14 3.21 27.76 -1.50
CA GLN A 14 1.76 27.79 -1.75
C GLN A 14 1.39 26.96 -2.99
N HIS A 15 2.26 26.90 -4.01
CA HIS A 15 2.02 26.12 -5.23
C HIS A 15 2.15 24.60 -4.98
N ASN A 16 2.99 24.18 -4.04
CA ASN A 16 3.21 22.76 -3.71
C ASN A 16 2.47 22.27 -2.47
N GLY A 17 1.70 23.14 -1.80
CA GLY A 17 1.08 22.84 -0.51
C GLY A 17 0.14 21.62 -0.53
N ILE A 18 -0.50 21.31 -1.67
CA ILE A 18 -1.35 20.11 -1.81
C ILE A 18 -0.48 18.85 -1.85
N THR A 19 0.57 18.85 -2.66
CA THR A 19 1.53 17.74 -2.80
C THR A 19 2.25 17.48 -1.48
N GLU A 20 2.78 18.52 -0.85
CA GLU A 20 3.48 18.44 0.45
C GLU A 20 2.57 17.87 1.55
N ARG A 21 1.32 18.34 1.62
CA ARG A 21 0.34 17.82 2.58
C ARG A 21 0.08 16.34 2.36
N ARG A 22 -0.06 15.90 1.10
CA ARG A 22 -0.32 14.49 0.78
C ARG A 22 0.88 13.61 1.08
N ASN A 23 2.08 14.06 0.75
CA ASN A 23 3.33 13.35 1.07
C ASN A 23 3.52 13.21 2.57
N ARG A 24 3.22 14.26 3.36
CA ARG A 24 3.28 14.20 4.82
C ARG A 24 2.33 13.14 5.38
N ILE A 25 1.07 13.09 4.92
CA ILE A 25 0.10 12.08 5.38
C ILE A 25 0.59 10.65 5.09
N VAL A 26 1.15 10.43 3.89
CA VAL A 26 1.70 9.11 3.51
C VAL A 26 2.85 8.71 4.43
N LEU A 27 3.81 9.62 4.65
CA LEU A 27 4.97 9.35 5.49
C LEU A 27 4.59 9.16 6.96
N ASP A 28 3.67 9.96 7.49
CA ASP A 28 3.22 9.84 8.88
C ASP A 28 2.50 8.51 9.11
N MET A 29 1.61 8.11 8.20
CA MET A 29 0.96 6.80 8.27
C MET A 29 1.97 5.67 8.15
N ALA A 30 2.95 5.79 7.25
CA ALA A 30 4.01 4.78 7.11
C ALA A 30 4.83 4.63 8.40
N ARG A 31 5.21 5.74 9.04
CA ARG A 31 5.90 5.74 10.34
C ARG A 31 5.05 5.10 11.44
N SER A 32 3.76 5.42 11.51
CA SER A 32 2.84 4.83 12.48
C SER A 32 2.71 3.31 12.30
N VAL A 33 2.56 2.84 11.06
CA VAL A 33 2.46 1.41 10.75
C VAL A 33 3.75 0.68 11.09
N LEU A 34 4.90 1.23 10.70
CA LEU A 34 6.22 0.68 11.00
C LEU A 34 6.41 0.49 12.51
N LYS A 35 6.12 1.55 13.29
CA LYS A 35 6.26 1.53 14.75
C LYS A 35 5.25 0.58 15.42
N TYR A 36 4.00 0.58 14.97
CA TYR A 36 2.95 -0.27 15.54
C TYR A 36 3.20 -1.77 15.30
N LYS A 37 3.77 -2.13 14.15
CA LYS A 37 4.03 -3.52 13.78
C LYS A 37 5.44 -4.01 14.12
N GLY A 38 6.33 -3.14 14.59
CA GLY A 38 7.71 -3.50 14.90
C GLY A 38 8.48 -4.01 13.69
N LEU A 39 8.12 -3.55 12.48
CA LEU A 39 8.78 -3.99 11.25
C LEU A 39 10.13 -3.27 11.08
N PRO A 40 11.14 -3.94 10.51
CA PRO A 40 12.41 -3.30 10.14
C PRO A 40 12.25 -2.13 9.17
N HIS A 41 13.13 -1.12 9.30
CA HIS A 41 13.07 0.10 8.49
C HIS A 41 13.20 -0.16 6.98
N TYR A 42 13.85 -1.23 6.54
CA TYR A 42 13.99 -1.55 5.11
C TYR A 42 12.65 -1.84 4.41
N PHE A 43 11.56 -2.09 5.16
CA PHE A 43 10.21 -2.23 4.60
C PHE A 43 9.52 -0.90 4.25
N TRP A 44 10.18 0.25 4.46
CA TRP A 44 9.57 1.56 4.26
C TRP A 44 8.90 1.72 2.89
N GLY A 45 9.50 1.19 1.81
CA GLY A 45 8.95 1.28 0.45
C GLY A 45 7.62 0.53 0.29
N GLU A 46 7.55 -0.69 0.81
CA GLU A 46 6.35 -1.54 0.81
C GLU A 46 5.22 -0.91 1.65
N ILE A 47 5.58 -0.34 2.80
CA ILE A 47 4.63 0.37 3.66
C ILE A 47 4.10 1.61 2.95
N VAL A 48 4.96 2.43 2.36
CA VAL A 48 4.56 3.65 1.61
C VAL A 48 3.65 3.30 0.43
N SER A 49 3.98 2.25 -0.32
CA SER A 49 3.14 1.74 -1.42
C SER A 49 1.76 1.33 -0.90
N THR A 50 1.71 0.56 0.19
CA THR A 50 0.46 0.08 0.78
C THR A 50 -0.39 1.20 1.37
N THR A 51 0.23 2.14 2.08
CA THR A 51 -0.42 3.34 2.59
C THR A 51 -1.02 4.17 1.45
N THR A 52 -0.28 4.35 0.36
CA THR A 52 -0.77 5.09 -0.81
C THR A 52 -1.95 4.37 -1.46
N TYR A 53 -1.86 3.05 -1.62
CA TYR A 53 -2.93 2.20 -2.12
C TYR A 53 -4.20 2.34 -1.30
N LEU A 54 -4.09 2.30 0.04
CA LEU A 54 -5.21 2.46 0.95
C LEU A 54 -5.81 3.87 0.87
N LEU A 55 -4.97 4.91 0.94
CA LEU A 55 -5.41 6.31 0.88
C LEU A 55 -6.13 6.66 -0.43
N ASN A 56 -5.79 5.99 -1.53
CA ASN A 56 -6.49 6.18 -2.81
C ASN A 56 -7.89 5.53 -2.83
N LYS A 57 -8.13 4.56 -1.94
CA LYS A 57 -9.42 3.86 -1.76
C LYS A 57 -10.20 4.34 -0.54
N CYS A 58 -9.65 5.28 0.23
CA CYS A 58 -10.38 5.93 1.32
C CYS A 58 -11.12 7.16 0.81
N PRO A 59 -12.34 7.44 1.33
CA PRO A 59 -13.04 8.68 1.03
C PRO A 59 -12.24 9.86 1.55
N THR A 60 -12.25 10.96 0.81
CA THR A 60 -11.61 12.22 1.24
C THR A 60 -12.66 13.30 1.37
N LYS A 61 -12.48 14.24 2.31
CA LYS A 61 -13.47 15.33 2.53
C LYS A 61 -13.82 16.12 1.26
N ARG A 62 -12.88 16.22 0.31
CA ARG A 62 -13.10 16.87 -0.99
C ARG A 62 -14.00 16.06 -1.93
N LEU A 63 -13.91 14.73 -1.87
CA LEU A 63 -14.71 13.80 -2.67
C LEU A 63 -15.71 13.13 -1.73
N LYS A 64 -16.81 13.85 -1.43
CA LYS A 64 -17.83 13.45 -0.43
C LYS A 64 -18.31 11.99 -0.55
N THR A 65 -18.40 11.48 -1.78
CA THR A 65 -18.96 10.16 -2.08
C THR A 65 -18.06 9.27 -2.93
N ASN A 66 -17.10 9.87 -3.66
CA ASN A 66 -16.29 9.14 -4.64
C ASN A 66 -14.89 8.87 -4.09
N LEU A 67 -14.36 7.70 -4.38
CA LEU A 67 -12.98 7.37 -4.04
C LEU A 67 -12.04 7.99 -5.07
N LEU A 68 -10.82 8.35 -4.67
CA LEU A 68 -9.83 8.90 -5.61
C LEU A 68 -9.58 7.92 -6.76
N ASP A 69 -9.43 6.64 -6.43
CA ASP A 69 -9.28 5.57 -7.41
C ASP A 69 -10.52 5.44 -8.32
N GLU A 70 -11.74 5.60 -7.77
CA GLU A 70 -12.96 5.61 -8.57
C GLU A 70 -13.03 6.81 -9.53
N PHE A 71 -12.60 7.98 -9.08
CA PHE A 71 -12.58 9.20 -9.87
C PHE A 71 -11.65 9.06 -11.09
N TRP A 72 -10.47 8.47 -10.92
CA TRP A 72 -9.51 8.26 -12.00
C TRP A 72 -9.84 7.04 -12.88
N SER A 73 -10.17 5.92 -12.27
CA SER A 73 -10.38 4.65 -12.97
C SER A 73 -11.80 4.49 -13.52
N ARG A 74 -12.74 5.39 -13.16
CA ARG A 74 -14.20 5.33 -13.46
C ARG A 74 -14.85 4.00 -13.06
N LYS A 75 -14.23 3.26 -12.14
CA LYS A 75 -14.68 1.96 -11.63
C LYS A 75 -14.70 2.02 -10.11
N LYS A 76 -15.78 1.53 -9.51
CA LYS A 76 -15.85 1.38 -8.05
C LYS A 76 -14.77 0.39 -7.60
N PRO A 77 -13.82 0.80 -6.75
CA PRO A 77 -12.80 -0.12 -6.28
C PRO A 77 -13.45 -1.13 -5.33
N LEU A 78 -13.21 -2.41 -5.59
CA LEU A 78 -13.52 -3.46 -4.64
C LEU A 78 -12.63 -3.25 -3.40
N VAL A 79 -13.19 -3.38 -2.19
CA VAL A 79 -12.46 -3.26 -0.92
C VAL A 79 -12.47 -4.55 -0.10
N SER A 80 -13.18 -5.59 -0.56
CA SER A 80 -13.29 -6.87 0.13
C SER A 80 -11.97 -7.65 0.20
N HIS A 81 -11.02 -7.34 -0.68
CA HIS A 81 -9.67 -7.91 -0.66
C HIS A 81 -8.72 -7.20 0.32
N LEU A 82 -9.15 -6.10 0.97
CA LEU A 82 -8.31 -5.43 1.95
C LEU A 82 -8.11 -6.32 3.19
N LYS A 83 -6.86 -6.38 3.64
CA LYS A 83 -6.35 -7.19 4.74
C LYS A 83 -5.53 -6.30 5.68
N VAL A 84 -5.37 -6.76 6.92
CA VAL A 84 -4.63 -6.01 7.94
C VAL A 84 -3.14 -6.12 7.62
N PHE A 85 -2.53 -4.99 7.28
CA PHE A 85 -1.10 -4.90 7.02
C PHE A 85 -0.27 -5.38 8.23
N GLY A 86 0.87 -6.03 7.98
CA GLY A 86 1.79 -6.46 9.03
C GLY A 86 1.21 -7.51 9.97
N TYR A 87 0.18 -8.24 9.53
CA TYR A 87 -0.36 -9.39 10.24
C TYR A 87 0.11 -10.70 9.61
N VAL A 88 0.02 -11.80 10.37
CA VAL A 88 0.41 -13.13 9.89
C VAL A 88 -0.71 -13.71 9.02
N TYR A 89 -0.33 -14.10 7.80
CA TYR A 89 -1.15 -14.80 6.82
C TYR A 89 -0.48 -16.10 6.40
N PHE A 90 -1.29 -17.08 6.04
CA PHE A 90 -0.80 -18.39 5.63
C PHE A 90 -0.71 -18.47 4.11
N LYS A 91 0.51 -18.56 3.59
CA LYS A 91 0.73 -18.83 2.16
C LYS A 91 0.52 -20.32 1.90
N HIS A 92 -0.41 -20.65 1.02
CA HIS A 92 -0.64 -22.01 0.58
C HIS A 92 0.57 -22.55 -0.21
N ILE A 93 1.06 -23.73 0.16
CA ILE A 93 2.10 -24.44 -0.60
C ILE A 93 1.42 -25.26 -1.68
N LEU A 94 1.81 -25.12 -2.96
CA LEU A 94 1.26 -25.92 -4.05
C LEU A 94 1.51 -27.41 -3.85
N GLU A 95 0.54 -28.26 -4.22
CA GLU A 95 0.63 -29.71 -4.05
C GLU A 95 1.85 -30.33 -4.72
N ALA A 96 2.20 -29.85 -5.91
CA ALA A 96 3.40 -30.27 -6.65
C ALA A 96 4.72 -30.03 -5.88
N ARG A 97 4.73 -29.14 -4.87
CA ARG A 97 5.89 -28.84 -4.03
C ARG A 97 5.80 -29.49 -2.64
N ARG A 98 4.75 -30.25 -2.36
CA ARG A 98 4.56 -30.94 -1.07
C ARG A 98 5.18 -32.33 -1.14
N LYS A 99 5.81 -32.74 -0.03
CA LYS A 99 6.12 -34.15 0.22
C LYS A 99 5.00 -34.78 1.06
N LYS A 100 4.92 -36.11 1.06
CA LYS A 100 3.91 -36.87 1.83
C LYS A 100 3.97 -36.43 3.31
N LEU A 101 2.80 -36.11 3.89
CA LEU A 101 2.61 -35.63 5.27
C LEU A 101 3.22 -34.26 5.63
N CYS A 102 3.72 -33.46 4.68
CA CYS A 102 4.19 -32.10 4.98
C CYS A 102 3.04 -31.10 5.20
N GLY A 103 3.33 -30.02 5.95
CA GLY A 103 2.42 -28.90 6.17
C GLY A 103 1.93 -28.26 4.86
N LYS A 104 0.66 -27.82 4.86
CA LYS A 104 0.00 -27.28 3.65
C LYS A 104 0.20 -25.77 3.45
N SER A 105 0.74 -25.07 4.45
CA SER A 105 0.92 -23.62 4.43
C SER A 105 2.09 -23.15 5.27
N VAL A 106 2.64 -21.98 4.93
CA VAL A 106 3.72 -21.31 5.65
C VAL A 106 3.21 -19.98 6.22
N PRO A 107 3.45 -19.68 7.51
CA PRO A 107 3.14 -18.36 8.06
C PRO A 107 4.05 -17.30 7.44
N MET A 108 3.45 -16.22 6.96
CA MET A 108 4.13 -15.08 6.36
C MET A 108 3.47 -13.78 6.82
N ILE A 109 4.16 -12.65 6.71
CA ILE A 109 3.64 -11.34 7.08
C ILE A 109 3.15 -10.62 5.82
N LEU A 110 1.95 -10.05 5.83
CA LEU A 110 1.48 -9.22 4.73
C LEU A 110 2.23 -7.89 4.71
N VAL A 111 2.95 -7.63 3.62
CA VAL A 111 3.74 -6.42 3.41
C VAL A 111 3.27 -5.58 2.23
N GLY A 112 2.30 -6.03 1.44
CA GLY A 112 1.77 -5.15 0.40
C GLY A 112 0.71 -5.74 -0.52
N TYR A 113 0.30 -4.91 -1.47
CA TYR A 113 -0.69 -5.21 -2.50
C TYR A 113 -0.06 -5.00 -3.88
N HIS A 114 -0.25 -5.97 -4.76
CA HIS A 114 0.14 -5.87 -6.16
C HIS A 114 -1.01 -5.33 -7.01
N VAL A 115 -0.68 -4.66 -8.11
CA VAL A 115 -1.65 -4.04 -9.04
C VAL A 115 -2.64 -5.07 -9.61
N ILE A 116 -2.20 -6.30 -9.81
CA ILE A 116 -3.03 -7.41 -10.33
C ILE A 116 -3.98 -8.04 -9.28
N GLY A 117 -4.02 -7.51 -8.06
CA GLY A 117 -4.82 -8.06 -6.96
C GLY A 117 -4.13 -9.19 -6.17
N ALA A 118 -2.83 -9.42 -6.40
CA ALA A 118 -2.03 -10.33 -5.59
C ALA A 118 -1.54 -9.65 -4.29
N TYR A 119 -1.16 -10.45 -3.30
CA TYR A 119 -0.59 -9.96 -2.04
C TYR A 119 0.92 -10.19 -2.01
N THR A 120 1.67 -9.18 -1.54
CA THR A 120 3.09 -9.33 -1.23
C THR A 120 3.24 -9.83 0.19
N LEU A 121 3.85 -11.01 0.36
CA LEU A 121 4.06 -11.66 1.65
C LEU A 121 5.56 -11.78 1.94
N TYR A 122 5.93 -11.48 3.17
CA TYR A 122 7.30 -11.59 3.69
C TYR A 122 7.45 -12.81 4.60
N ASN A 123 8.52 -13.58 4.44
CA ASN A 123 8.86 -14.67 5.34
C ASN A 123 9.87 -14.17 6.38
N PRO A 124 9.53 -14.08 7.68
CA PRO A 124 10.47 -13.65 8.71
C PRO A 124 11.53 -14.71 9.07
N GLN A 125 11.39 -15.95 8.59
CA GLN A 125 12.32 -17.05 8.86
C GLN A 125 13.40 -17.25 7.78
N ASN A 126 13.35 -16.48 6.70
CA ASN A 126 14.38 -16.44 5.65
C ASN A 126 15.19 -15.16 5.74
#